data_AF-A0A454JCX5-F1
#
_entry.id   AF-A0A454JCX5-F1
#
_cell.length_a   1.000
_cell.length_b   1.000
_cell.length_c   1.000
_cell.angle_alpha   90.00
_cell.angle_beta   90.00
_cell.angle_gamma   90.00
#
_symmetry.space_group_name_H-M   'P 1'
#
loop_
_entity.id
_entity.type
_entity.pdbx_description
1 polymer ?
#
loop_
_entity_poly.entity_id
_entity_poly.type
_entity_poly.pdbx_seq_one_letter_code
_entity_poly.pdbx_strand_id
1 'polypeptide(L)' 'MAFNLRNRNFLRMLDFTPREIRYMLDLARDLKRAKYTGTEQQHLKGKNIALIFEKTSTRTRCAFEVACYDQGANV' A
#
# COMPACT_ATOMS: atom_id res chain seq x y z
N MET A 1 -12.86 17.13 1.51
CA MET A 1 -12.14 17.22 0.22
C MET A 1 -11.55 15.85 -0.09
N ALA A 2 -12.01 15.17 -1.13
CA ALA A 2 -11.48 13.86 -1.52
C ALA A 2 -10.01 14.02 -1.95
N PHE A 3 -9.13 13.25 -1.30
CA PHE A 3 -7.72 13.22 -1.63
C PHE A 3 -7.50 12.15 -2.70
N ASN A 4 -7.15 12.54 -3.92
CA ASN A 4 -7.06 11.60 -5.05
C ASN A 4 -5.60 11.34 -5.43
N LEU A 5 -5.15 10.11 -5.18
CA LEU A 5 -3.84 9.59 -5.61
C LEU A 5 -3.95 8.47 -6.65
N ARG A 6 -5.14 8.29 -7.25
CA ARG A 6 -5.39 7.24 -8.23
C ARG A 6 -4.46 7.42 -9.43
N ASN A 7 -3.89 6.31 -9.91
CA ASN A 7 -2.94 6.24 -11.03
C ASN A 7 -1.65 7.07 -10.83
N ARG A 8 -1.28 7.40 -9.60
CA ARG A 8 -0.01 8.07 -9.33
C ARG A 8 1.10 7.06 -9.02
N ASN A 9 2.27 7.26 -9.62
CA ASN A 9 3.47 6.49 -9.33
C ASN A 9 4.18 7.03 -8.06
N PHE A 10 4.74 6.13 -7.26
CA PHE A 10 5.56 6.48 -6.09
C PHE A 10 7.03 6.13 -6.39
N LEU A 11 7.77 7.07 -6.98
CA LEU A 11 9.19 6.87 -7.34
C LEU A 11 10.15 7.47 -6.31
N ARG A 12 9.84 8.67 -5.81
CA ARG A 12 10.61 9.37 -4.77
C ARG A 12 9.69 10.25 -3.94
N MET A 13 10.05 10.47 -2.66
CA MET A 13 9.24 11.30 -1.76
C MET A 13 9.10 12.77 -2.22
N LEU A 14 10.07 13.27 -3.00
CA LEU A 14 10.05 14.64 -3.54
C LEU A 14 8.91 14.88 -4.54
N ASP A 15 8.31 13.83 -5.09
CA ASP A 15 7.15 13.94 -5.99
C ASP A 15 5.84 14.16 -5.23
N PHE A 16 5.90 14.25 -3.90
CA PHE A 16 4.74 14.36 -3.03
C PHE A 16 4.79 15.61 -2.16
N THR A 17 3.63 16.25 -2.00
CA THR A 17 3.49 17.35 -1.05
C THR A 17 3.44 16.81 0.39
N PRO A 18 3.80 17.62 1.41
CA PRO A 18 3.68 17.20 2.81
C PRO A 18 2.28 16.72 3.19
N ARG A 19 1.24 17.28 2.57
CA ARG A 19 -0.16 16.88 2.77
C ARG A 19 -0.43 15.49 2.19
N GLU A 20 0.17 15.14 1.06
CA GLU A 20 0.05 13.81 0.44
C GLU A 20 0.70 12.72 1.28
N ILE A 21 1.89 13.01 1.79
CA ILE A 21 2.57 12.11 2.71
C ILE A 21 1.76 11.95 3.99
N ARG A 22 1.20 13.04 4.55
CA ARG A 22 0.36 12.95 5.75
C ARG A 22 -0.87 12.07 5.54
N TYR A 23 -1.54 12.22 4.40
CA TYR A 23 -2.65 11.35 4.02
C TYR A 23 -2.25 9.87 3.96
N MET A 24 -1.10 9.54 3.36
CA MET A 24 -0.61 8.16 3.32
C MET A 24 -0.30 7.60 4.71
N LEU A 25 0.26 8.43 5.60
CA LEU A 25 0.54 8.04 6.98
C LEU A 25 -0.74 7.78 7.78
N ASP A 26 -1.76 8.63 7.61
CA ASP A 26 -3.09 8.42 8.22
C ASP A 26 -3.72 7.12 7.71
N LEU A 27 -3.68 6.88 6.38
CA LEU A 27 -4.17 5.64 5.79
C LEU A 27 -3.42 4.40 6.32
N ALA A 28 -2.09 4.46 6.41
CA ALA A 28 -1.28 3.36 6.95
C ALA A 28 -1.62 3.06 8.42
N ARG A 29 -1.89 4.09 9.24
CA ARG A 29 -2.35 3.93 10.61
C ARG A 29 -3.71 3.22 10.67
N ASP A 30 -4.63 3.63 9.81
CA ASP A 30 -6.01 3.13 9.84
C ASP A 30 -6.07 1.68 9.33
N LEU A 31 -5.34 1.34 8.27
CA LEU A 31 -5.16 -0.05 7.80
C LEU A 31 -4.52 -0.93 8.87
N LYS A 32 -3.47 -0.42 9.56
CA LYS A 32 -2.87 -1.15 10.67
C LYS A 32 -3.92 -1.43 11.75
N ARG A 33 -4.71 -0.43 12.18
CA ARG A 33 -5.76 -0.62 13.19
C ARG A 33 -6.83 -1.64 12.73
N ALA A 34 -7.25 -1.58 11.47
CA ALA A 34 -8.24 -2.51 10.92
C ALA A 34 -7.73 -3.96 10.98
N LYS A 35 -6.49 -4.21 10.54
CA LYS A 35 -5.84 -5.51 10.65
C LYS A 35 -5.75 -6.03 12.09
N TYR A 36 -5.30 -5.19 13.03
CA TYR A 36 -5.18 -5.58 14.44
C TYR A 36 -6.52 -5.87 15.12
N THR A 37 -7.59 -5.21 14.70
CA THR A 37 -8.94 -5.40 15.25
C THR A 37 -9.77 -6.44 14.51
N GLY A 38 -9.21 -7.06 13.46
CA GLY A 38 -9.92 -8.02 12.61
C GLY A 38 -11.03 -7.40 11.76
N THR A 39 -11.01 -6.07 11.57
CA THR A 39 -12.01 -5.31 10.79
C THR A 39 -11.50 -4.89 9.41
N GLU A 40 -10.43 -5.54 8.94
CA GLU A 40 -9.81 -5.29 7.65
C GLU A 40 -10.82 -5.45 6.50
N GLN A 41 -10.83 -4.47 5.59
CA GLN A 41 -11.68 -4.51 4.39
C GLN A 41 -10.79 -4.64 3.17
N GLN A 42 -11.10 -5.61 2.32
CA GLN A 42 -10.33 -5.89 1.11
C GLN A 42 -10.76 -4.96 -0.02
N HIS A 43 -9.92 -3.98 -0.34
CA HIS A 43 -10.19 -2.99 -1.38
C HIS A 43 -9.62 -3.35 -2.76
N LEU A 44 -8.72 -4.33 -2.84
CA LEU A 44 -7.97 -4.67 -4.05
C LEU A 44 -8.33 -6.04 -4.63
N LYS A 45 -9.54 -6.55 -4.31
CA LYS A 45 -10.05 -7.82 -4.85
C LYS A 45 -9.94 -7.88 -6.38
N GLY A 46 -9.34 -8.95 -6.88
CA GLY A 46 -9.18 -9.20 -8.32
C GLY A 46 -8.13 -8.32 -9.01
N LYS A 47 -7.31 -7.58 -8.25
CA LYS A 47 -6.14 -6.87 -8.79
C LYS A 47 -4.91 -7.78 -8.72
N ASN A 48 -4.05 -7.66 -9.73
CA ASN A 48 -2.78 -8.39 -9.82
C ASN A 48 -1.63 -7.37 -9.77
N ILE A 49 -0.61 -7.65 -8.96
CA ILE A 49 0.56 -6.78 -8.76
C ILE A 49 1.81 -7.57 -9.10
N ALA A 50 2.54 -7.15 -10.13
CA ALA A 50 3.83 -7.75 -10.46
C ALA A 50 4.94 -7.18 -9.58
N LEU A 51 5.69 -8.04 -8.88
CA LEU A 51 6.87 -7.64 -8.12
C LEU A 51 8.15 -8.01 -8.89
N ILE A 52 8.89 -7.00 -9.33
CA ILE A 52 10.15 -7.16 -10.07
C ILE A 52 11.31 -6.76 -9.16
N PHE A 53 12.21 -7.71 -8.89
CA PHE A 53 13.39 -7.51 -8.05
C PHE A 53 14.67 -7.84 -8.81
N GLU A 54 15.50 -6.82 -9.10
CA GLU A 54 16.84 -7.03 -9.67
C GLU A 54 17.87 -7.46 -8.62
N LYS A 55 17.65 -7.07 -7.35
CA LYS A 55 18.45 -7.48 -6.19
C LYS A 55 17.55 -8.16 -5.18
N THR A 56 18.07 -9.20 -4.54
CA THR A 56 17.33 -9.94 -3.51
C THR A 56 17.08 -9.06 -2.29
N SER A 57 15.82 -8.93 -1.88
CA SER A 57 15.41 -8.23 -0.66
C SER A 57 14.19 -8.90 -0.04
N THR A 58 14.43 -9.76 0.96
CA THR A 58 13.36 -10.52 1.63
C THR A 58 12.36 -9.61 2.33
N ARG A 59 12.84 -8.58 3.05
CA ARG A 59 11.94 -7.66 3.78
C ARG A 59 11.02 -6.88 2.85
N THR A 60 11.55 -6.39 1.73
CA THR A 60 10.74 -5.67 0.74
C THR A 60 9.71 -6.60 0.12
N ARG A 61 10.14 -7.78 -0.34
CA ARG A 61 9.24 -8.76 -0.94
C ARG A 61 8.09 -9.15 0.01
N CYS A 62 8.41 -9.56 1.23
CA CYS A 62 7.39 -9.97 2.20
C CYS A 62 6.44 -8.82 2.56
N ALA A 63 6.93 -7.58 2.69
CA ALA A 63 6.07 -6.45 2.99
C ALA A 63 5.04 -6.18 1.88
N PHE A 64 5.45 -6.25 0.60
CA PHE A 64 4.54 -6.09 -0.52
C PHE A 64 3.57 -7.27 -0.65
N GLU A 65 4.06 -8.50 -0.58
CA GLU A 65 3.23 -9.71 -0.67
C GLU A 65 2.14 -9.72 0.40
N VAL A 66 2.51 -9.52 1.68
CA VAL A 66 1.55 -9.50 2.78
C VAL A 66 0.51 -8.39 2.60
N ALA A 67 0.94 -7.17 2.23
CA ALA A 67 0.00 -6.06 2.02
C ALA A 67 -0.98 -6.32 0.85
N CYS A 68 -0.53 -6.98 -0.21
CA CYS A 68 -1.39 -7.34 -1.33
C CYS A 68 -2.44 -8.37 -0.91
N TYR A 69 -2.02 -9.43 -0.22
CA TYR A 69 -2.93 -10.47 0.26
C TYR A 69 -3.91 -9.95 1.31
N ASP A 70 -3.47 -9.09 2.24
CA ASP A 70 -4.35 -8.43 3.22
C ASP A 70 -5.50 -7.68 2.51
N GLN A 71 -5.23 -7.06 1.36
CA GLN A 71 -6.21 -6.32 0.56
C GLN A 71 -6.95 -7.16 -0.49
N GLY A 72 -6.68 -8.47 -0.58
CA GLY A 72 -7.31 -9.38 -1.54
C GLY A 72 -6.77 -9.31 -2.97
N ALA A 73 -5.61 -8.70 -3.18
CA ALA A 73 -4.89 -8.72 -4.44
C ALA A 73 -4.04 -10.00 -4.58
N ASN A 74 -3.66 -10.30 -5.82
CA ASN A 74 -2.69 -11.35 -6.14
C ASN A 74 -1.34 -10.74 -6.49
N VAL A 75 -0.27 -11.48 -6.18
CA VAL A 75 1.12 -11.14 -6.49
C VAL A 75 1.74 -12.25 -7.33
#